data_AF-A0A6A6ERJ1-F1
#
_entry.id   AF-A0A6A6ERJ1-F1
#
_cell.length_a   1.000
_cell.length_b   1.000
_cell.length_c   1.000
_cell.angle_alpha   90.00
_cell.angle_beta   90.00
_cell.angle_gamma   90.00
#
_symmetry.space_group_name_H-M   'P 1'
#
loop_
_entity.id
_entity.type
_entity.pdbx_description
1 polymer ?
#
loop_
_entity_poly.entity_id
_entity_poly.type
_entity_poly.pdbx_seq_one_letter_code
_entity_poly.pdbx_strand_id
1 'polypeptide(L)'
;MTYTSPTAPRPLLLDLPREIRDEILHYIVLPQHVFTSTPKPNPYSLHRSNKTEGTFIDTRIYLPARSPTNVLGVCKQLHEECLEFIACIANSHRPAPISDPRPVEESRSNQLAARANTDIEEISERKKDDGSVRITMEILRPIRGAMGFYVPTRDELSPRFMALLLLLRQIKRVKFIIWGGWDWWRGPKETLTPKAEFSATQPESTKPDQLSVAVDRVLRHLPLVEDVSIDVLMHVSDYWNWDLPEVRWEGIQGWLDGRIYPNDERKLKRVYRRLIACNPAAPARFLTFYRKLEVWEDNGRSGTGRLVHISEGTAEVSVLFARSVVGHALTI
;
A
#
# COMPACT_ATOMS: atom_id res chain seq x y z
N MET A 1 -20.04 -48.22 -8.58
CA MET A 1 -18.76 -48.45 -7.87
C MET A 1 -17.90 -47.21 -8.05
N THR A 2 -17.87 -46.33 -7.05
CA THR A 2 -17.07 -45.10 -7.04
C THR A 2 -15.69 -45.42 -6.47
N TYR A 3 -14.66 -45.32 -7.31
CA TYR A 3 -13.27 -45.40 -6.87
C TYR A 3 -12.91 -44.13 -6.10
N THR A 4 -12.88 -44.20 -4.77
CA THR A 4 -12.21 -43.20 -3.95
C THR A 4 -10.71 -43.38 -4.10
N SER A 5 -10.07 -42.50 -4.86
CA SER A 5 -8.62 -42.36 -4.89
C SER A 5 -8.10 -42.15 -3.46
N PRO A 6 -7.09 -42.92 -3.00
CA PRO A 6 -6.48 -42.65 -1.70
C PRO A 6 -5.82 -41.28 -1.73
N THR A 7 -6.31 -40.37 -0.87
CA THR A 7 -5.67 -39.07 -0.62
C THR A 7 -4.27 -39.33 -0.08
N ALA A 8 -3.24 -38.99 -0.85
CA ALA A 8 -1.86 -39.04 -0.39
C ALA A 8 -1.72 -38.24 0.92
N PRO A 9 -1.00 -38.76 1.93
CA PRO A 9 -0.80 -38.05 3.20
C PRO A 9 -0.11 -36.71 2.91
N ARG A 10 -0.67 -35.63 3.45
CA ARG A 10 -0.05 -34.31 3.35
C ARG A 10 1.28 -34.35 4.11
N PRO A 11 2.40 -33.95 3.50
CA PRO A 11 3.67 -33.92 4.20
C PRO A 11 3.54 -32.98 5.40
N LEU A 12 3.94 -33.47 6.57
CA LEU A 12 3.97 -32.65 7.77
C LEU A 12 5.12 -31.64 7.63
N LEU A 13 5.00 -30.47 8.27
CA LEU A 13 6.04 -29.45 8.21
C LEU A 13 7.41 -30.02 8.62
N LEU A 14 7.43 -30.98 9.55
CA LEU A 14 8.64 -31.66 10.05
C LEU A 14 9.31 -32.60 9.04
N ASP A 15 8.57 -33.04 8.02
CA ASP A 15 9.09 -33.91 6.96
C ASP A 15 9.86 -33.12 5.90
N LEU A 16 9.81 -31.79 5.96
CA LEU A 16 10.56 -30.92 5.06
C LEU A 16 12.02 -30.75 5.51
N PRO A 17 12.96 -30.62 4.56
CA PRO A 17 14.33 -30.17 4.83
C PRO A 17 14.36 -28.93 5.72
N ARG A 18 15.36 -28.85 6.60
CA ARG A 18 15.48 -27.77 7.58
C ARG A 18 15.46 -26.39 6.92
N GLU A 19 16.13 -26.26 5.79
CA GLU A 19 16.26 -25.02 5.03
C GLU A 19 14.88 -24.49 4.61
N ILE A 20 14.02 -25.40 4.12
CA ILE A 20 12.65 -25.06 3.71
C ILE A 20 11.79 -24.72 4.93
N ARG A 21 11.97 -25.43 6.05
CA ARG A 21 11.26 -25.11 7.30
C ARG A 21 11.65 -23.74 7.82
N ASP A 22 12.94 -23.41 7.82
CA ASP A 22 13.46 -22.13 8.29
C ASP A 22 12.98 -20.98 7.38
N GLU A 23 12.90 -21.21 6.07
CA GLU A 23 12.32 -20.26 5.11
C GLU A 23 10.82 -20.05 5.35
N ILE A 24 10.04 -21.13 5.55
CA ILE A 24 8.62 -21.05 5.90
C ILE A 24 8.43 -20.29 7.22
N LEU A 25 9.21 -20.62 8.25
CA LEU A 25 9.17 -19.94 9.54
C LEU A 25 9.53 -18.46 9.42
N HIS A 26 10.55 -18.13 8.64
CA HIS A 26 10.93 -16.75 8.36
C HIS A 26 9.74 -15.97 7.78
N TYR A 27 9.04 -16.53 6.79
CA TYR A 27 7.86 -15.91 6.18
C TYR A 27 6.67 -15.78 7.13
N ILE A 28 6.45 -16.78 7.98
CA ILE A 28 5.39 -16.75 8.99
C ILE A 28 5.67 -15.67 10.05
N VAL A 29 6.94 -15.40 10.35
CA VAL A 29 7.38 -14.42 11.35
C VAL A 29 7.62 -13.02 10.75
N LEU A 30 7.35 -12.79 9.46
CA LEU A 30 7.42 -11.44 8.85
C LEU A 30 6.36 -10.49 9.42
N PRO A 31 6.71 -9.27 9.86
CA PRO A 31 5.77 -8.35 10.51
C PRO A 31 4.54 -8.07 9.63
N GLN A 32 3.40 -7.80 10.27
CA GLN A 32 2.11 -7.55 9.60
C GLN A 32 2.21 -6.47 8.52
N HIS A 33 3.12 -5.52 8.73
CA HIS A 33 3.44 -4.50 7.77
C HIS A 33 4.95 -4.31 7.69
N VAL A 34 5.40 -4.02 6.48
CA VAL A 34 6.77 -3.69 6.17
C VAL A 34 6.79 -2.24 5.73
N PHE A 35 7.39 -1.38 6.55
CA PHE A 35 7.67 0.00 6.14
C PHE A 35 8.72 0.02 5.05
N THR A 36 8.51 0.78 3.99
CA THR A 36 9.45 0.87 2.87
C THR A 36 9.87 2.31 2.59
N SER A 37 9.19 3.28 3.21
CA SER A 37 9.57 4.69 3.25
C SER A 37 10.71 4.97 4.23
N THR A 38 11.91 4.45 3.95
CA THR A 38 13.14 5.07 4.46
C THR A 38 13.64 6.06 3.42
N PRO A 39 13.92 7.34 3.77
CA PRO A 39 14.59 8.24 2.84
C PRO A 39 15.86 7.55 2.34
N LYS A 40 16.16 7.66 1.03
CA LYS A 40 17.40 7.12 0.48
C LYS A 40 18.56 7.60 1.36
N PRO A 41 19.47 6.71 1.81
CA PRO A 41 20.51 7.06 2.78
C PRO A 41 21.52 7.99 2.11
N ASN A 42 21.23 9.29 2.06
CA ASN A 42 22.23 10.31 1.81
C ASN A 42 22.02 11.50 2.77
N PRO A 43 22.41 11.35 4.04
CA PRO A 43 22.25 12.40 5.05
C PRO A 43 23.12 13.64 4.75
N TYR A 44 24.01 13.60 3.75
CA TYR A 44 24.94 14.68 3.44
C TYR A 44 24.42 15.69 2.42
N SER A 45 23.27 15.47 1.75
CA SER A 45 22.75 16.38 0.72
C SER A 45 21.69 17.38 1.18
N LEU A 46 21.17 17.25 2.40
CA LEU A 46 20.02 18.05 2.89
C LEU A 46 20.32 19.55 3.03
N HIS A 47 21.58 19.97 3.09
CA HIS A 47 21.91 21.36 3.42
C HIS A 47 22.10 22.29 2.23
N ARG A 48 22.20 21.84 0.97
CA ARG A 48 22.59 22.77 -0.13
C ARG A 48 22.07 22.53 -1.54
N SER A 49 21.26 21.52 -1.85
CA SER A 49 20.89 21.28 -3.26
C SER A 49 19.38 21.36 -3.51
N ASN A 50 18.97 22.13 -4.52
CA ASN A 50 17.64 22.09 -5.15
C ASN A 50 17.31 20.72 -5.80
N LYS A 51 18.04 19.65 -5.46
CA LYS A 51 17.79 18.32 -6.00
C LYS A 51 16.61 17.73 -5.25
N THR A 52 15.55 17.40 -5.98
CA THR A 52 14.47 16.56 -5.50
C THR A 52 15.06 15.24 -5.04
N GLU A 53 14.95 14.93 -3.75
CA GLU A 53 15.35 13.64 -3.22
C GLU A 53 14.41 12.55 -3.75
N GLY A 54 14.98 11.44 -4.22
CA GLY A 54 14.20 10.31 -4.66
C GLY A 54 13.71 9.48 -3.49
N THR A 55 12.45 9.08 -3.52
CA THR A 55 11.85 8.11 -2.59
C THR A 55 11.26 6.93 -3.37
N PHE A 56 10.81 5.90 -2.65
CA PHE A 56 10.23 4.71 -3.27
C PHE A 56 8.73 4.91 -3.52
N ILE A 57 8.19 4.20 -4.53
CA ILE A 57 6.77 4.20 -4.89
C ILE A 57 5.93 3.61 -3.76
N ASP A 58 6.31 2.42 -3.28
CA ASP A 58 5.71 1.79 -2.14
C ASP A 58 6.23 2.45 -0.86
N THR A 59 5.32 2.80 0.05
CA THR A 59 5.66 3.32 1.37
C THR A 59 5.42 2.27 2.46
N ARG A 60 4.43 1.39 2.28
CA ARG A 60 4.08 0.32 3.21
C ARG A 60 3.52 -0.87 2.44
N ILE A 61 3.87 -2.07 2.87
CA ILE A 61 3.33 -3.32 2.34
C ILE A 61 2.75 -4.13 3.49
N TYR A 62 1.47 -4.45 3.42
CA TYR A 62 0.77 -5.29 4.39
C TYR A 62 0.50 -6.65 3.75
N LEU A 63 0.90 -7.71 4.44
CA LEU A 63 0.73 -9.08 3.99
C LEU A 63 -0.51 -9.72 4.64
N PRO A 64 -1.30 -10.49 3.87
CA PRO A 64 -2.58 -11.03 4.34
C PRO A 64 -2.44 -12.20 5.31
N ALA A 65 -1.25 -12.79 5.42
CA ALA A 65 -1.01 -13.91 6.29
C ALA A 65 -0.50 -13.42 7.65
N ARG A 66 -1.27 -13.71 8.71
CA ARG A 66 -0.65 -14.19 9.95
C ARG A 66 -1.53 -15.18 10.69
N SER A 67 -0.89 -16.29 11.07
CA SER A 67 -1.17 -17.01 12.30
C SER A 67 -1.08 -16.04 13.49
N PRO A 68 -1.94 -16.16 14.51
CA PRO A 68 -2.04 -15.17 15.58
C PRO A 68 -0.67 -14.87 16.22
N THR A 69 -0.30 -13.59 16.39
CA THR A 69 1.03 -13.19 16.88
C THR A 69 1.39 -13.82 18.23
N ASN A 70 0.37 -14.06 19.06
CA ASN A 70 0.47 -14.83 20.31
C ASN A 70 0.86 -16.30 20.08
N VAL A 71 0.36 -16.96 19.03
CA VAL A 71 0.75 -18.35 18.71
C VAL A 71 2.21 -18.42 18.30
N LEU A 72 2.67 -17.49 17.45
CA LEU A 72 4.09 -17.44 17.05
C LEU A 72 5.02 -17.03 18.19
N GLY A 73 4.58 -16.10 19.04
CA GLY A 73 5.29 -15.74 20.26
C GLY A 73 5.46 -16.93 21.19
N VAL A 74 4.37 -17.68 21.44
CA VAL A 74 4.40 -18.90 22.27
C VAL A 74 5.26 -19.99 21.66
N CYS A 75 5.16 -20.23 20.33
CA CYS A 75 6.02 -21.22 19.66
C CYS A 75 7.51 -20.85 19.73
N LYS A 76 7.84 -19.56 19.57
CA LYS A 76 9.22 -19.07 19.69
C LYS A 76 9.73 -19.22 21.13
N GLN A 77 8.92 -18.82 22.11
CA GLN A 77 9.24 -18.96 23.53
C GLN A 77 9.48 -20.44 23.90
N LEU A 78 8.56 -21.34 23.52
CA LEU A 78 8.71 -22.78 23.77
C LEU A 78 9.96 -23.38 23.13
N HIS A 79 10.33 -22.90 21.93
CA HIS A 79 11.56 -23.33 21.27
C HIS A 79 12.80 -22.89 22.04
N GLU A 80 12.85 -21.63 22.49
CA GLU A 80 13.94 -21.09 23.31
C GLU A 80 14.07 -21.82 24.65
N GLU A 81 12.95 -22.06 25.35
CA GLU A 81 12.91 -22.83 26.60
C GLU A 81 13.40 -24.28 26.41
N CYS A 82 13.01 -24.94 25.32
CA CYS A 82 13.48 -26.29 24.99
C CYS A 82 14.97 -26.33 24.66
N LEU A 83 15.49 -25.33 23.93
CA LEU A 83 16.92 -25.21 23.66
C LEU A 83 17.71 -24.95 24.94
N GLU A 84 17.20 -24.10 25.83
CA GLU A 84 17.80 -23.83 27.14
C GLU A 84 17.80 -25.09 28.01
N PHE A 85 16.69 -25.84 28.03
CA PHE A 85 16.60 -27.12 28.74
C PHE A 85 17.58 -28.16 28.19
N ILE A 86 17.68 -28.31 26.87
CA ILE A 86 18.65 -29.22 26.23
C ILE A 86 20.09 -28.76 26.50
N ALA A 87 20.37 -27.47 26.43
CA ALA A 87 21.69 -26.91 26.75
C ALA A 87 22.05 -27.12 28.22
N CYS A 88 21.08 -27.02 29.13
CA CYS A 88 21.25 -27.30 30.55
C CYS A 88 21.58 -28.80 30.79
N ILE A 89 20.87 -29.71 30.12
CA ILE A 89 21.15 -31.15 30.16
C ILE A 89 22.54 -31.45 29.59
N ALA A 90 22.85 -30.91 28.40
CA ALA A 90 24.10 -31.15 27.69
C ALA A 90 25.32 -30.53 28.42
N ASN A 91 25.13 -29.39 29.09
CA ASN A 91 26.15 -28.70 29.87
C ASN A 91 26.05 -28.99 31.37
N SER A 92 25.31 -30.01 31.81
CA SER A 92 25.12 -30.32 33.24
C SER A 92 26.41 -30.60 34.03
N HIS A 93 27.58 -30.68 33.36
CA HIS A 93 28.91 -30.73 33.97
C HIS A 93 29.75 -29.44 33.88
N ARG A 94 29.22 -28.35 33.31
CA ARG A 94 29.89 -27.04 33.27
C ARG A 94 28.89 -25.91 33.57
N PRO A 95 29.22 -24.96 34.48
CA PRO A 95 28.36 -23.82 34.73
C PRO A 95 28.21 -23.00 33.44
N ALA A 96 26.98 -22.91 32.93
CA ALA A 96 26.66 -22.15 31.73
C ALA A 96 26.58 -20.65 32.07
N PRO A 97 27.19 -19.77 31.25
CA PRO A 97 27.01 -18.33 31.41
C PRO A 97 25.58 -17.95 30.97
N ILE A 98 24.87 -17.29 31.89
CA ILE A 98 23.53 -16.73 31.67
C ILE A 98 23.64 -15.76 30.49
N SER A 99 23.09 -16.17 29.35
CA SER A 99 23.01 -15.34 28.15
C SER A 99 21.67 -14.64 28.20
N ASP A 100 21.69 -13.40 28.66
CA ASP A 100 20.51 -12.54 28.77
C ASP A 100 19.81 -12.43 27.40
N PRO A 101 18.57 -12.92 27.24
CA PRO A 101 17.86 -12.90 25.97
C PRO A 101 17.42 -11.46 25.69
N ARG A 102 18.33 -10.67 25.10
CA ARG A 102 17.98 -9.33 24.65
C ARG A 102 16.93 -9.47 23.54
N PRO A 103 15.77 -8.81 23.67
CA PRO A 103 14.80 -8.72 22.58
C PRO A 103 15.53 -8.24 21.33
N VAL A 104 15.28 -8.88 20.19
CA VAL A 104 15.77 -8.41 18.89
C VAL A 104 15.31 -6.97 18.74
N GLU A 105 16.23 -6.00 18.89
CA GLU A 105 15.94 -4.59 18.74
C GLU A 105 15.28 -4.39 17.39
N GLU A 106 14.01 -3.98 17.38
CA GLU A 106 13.37 -3.51 16.16
C GLU A 106 14.26 -2.44 15.55
N SER A 107 14.60 -2.61 14.26
CA SER A 107 15.48 -1.68 13.56
C SER A 107 15.01 -0.24 13.83
N ARG A 108 15.90 0.63 14.31
CA ARG A 108 15.58 2.05 14.65
C ARG A 108 14.80 2.78 13.55
N SER A 109 14.99 2.36 12.30
CA SER A 109 14.23 2.83 11.14
C SER A 109 12.73 2.55 11.23
N ASN A 110 12.30 1.37 11.69
CA ASN A 110 10.89 1.03 11.88
C ASN A 110 10.28 1.85 13.03
N GLN A 111 11.02 2.07 14.11
CA GLN A 111 10.56 2.87 15.25
C GLN A 111 10.38 4.36 14.88
N LEU A 112 11.29 4.92 14.07
CA LEU A 112 11.17 6.30 13.60
C LEU A 112 10.05 6.48 12.56
N ALA A 113 9.87 5.52 11.66
CA ALA A 113 8.78 5.53 10.69
C ALA A 113 7.40 5.39 11.38
N ALA A 114 7.30 4.53 12.41
CA ALA A 114 6.09 4.38 13.22
C ALA A 114 5.78 5.63 14.06
N ARG A 115 6.80 6.40 14.47
CA ARG A 115 6.59 7.68 15.20
C ARG A 115 6.22 8.85 14.30
N ALA A 116 6.67 8.85 13.04
CA ALA A 116 6.42 9.94 12.10
C ALA A 116 5.01 9.89 11.48
N ASN A 117 4.46 8.70 11.32
CA ASN A 117 3.06 8.53 10.92
C ASN A 117 2.22 8.37 12.18
N THR A 118 1.32 9.31 12.42
CA THR A 118 0.34 9.20 13.51
C THR A 118 -0.43 7.88 13.33
N ASP A 119 -0.55 7.07 14.40
CA ASP A 119 -1.34 5.80 14.47
C ASP A 119 -2.65 5.83 13.68
N ILE A 120 -3.20 7.03 13.55
CA ILE A 120 -4.40 7.39 12.84
C ILE A 120 -4.39 7.07 11.33
N GLU A 121 -3.31 7.35 10.59
CA GLU A 121 -3.25 7.01 9.15
C GLU A 121 -3.24 5.49 8.96
N GLU A 122 -2.56 4.79 9.87
CA GLU A 122 -2.55 3.33 9.87
C GLU A 122 -3.94 2.76 10.21
N ILE A 123 -4.62 3.31 11.23
CA ILE A 123 -6.02 2.95 11.53
C ILE A 123 -6.91 3.19 10.30
N SER A 124 -6.63 4.27 9.57
CA SER A 124 -7.35 4.64 8.35
C SER A 124 -7.20 3.62 7.25
N GLU A 125 -5.97 3.15 7.05
CA GLU A 125 -5.65 2.12 6.08
C GLU A 125 -6.33 0.78 6.45
N ARG A 126 -6.34 0.43 7.74
CA ARG A 126 -6.82 -0.87 8.27
C ARG A 126 -8.34 -1.05 8.28
N LYS A 127 -9.14 0.02 8.32
CA LYS A 127 -10.60 -0.10 8.54
C LYS A 127 -11.37 -0.84 7.43
N LYS A 128 -10.76 -1.03 6.24
CA LYS A 128 -11.36 -1.74 5.11
C LYS A 128 -10.48 -2.88 4.59
N ASP A 129 -9.84 -3.60 5.50
CA ASP A 129 -9.06 -4.77 5.12
C ASP A 129 -9.97 -5.93 4.73
N ASP A 130 -9.75 -6.43 3.52
CA ASP A 130 -10.44 -7.58 2.94
C ASP A 130 -9.54 -8.83 2.95
N GLY A 131 -8.42 -8.78 3.68
CA GLY A 131 -7.42 -9.85 3.74
C GLY A 131 -6.64 -10.02 2.44
N SER A 132 -6.59 -9.01 1.56
CA SER A 132 -5.68 -8.99 0.40
C SER A 132 -4.32 -8.37 0.75
N VAL A 133 -3.30 -8.60 -0.09
CA VAL A 133 -2.06 -7.83 0.00
C VAL A 133 -2.38 -6.36 -0.24
N ARG A 134 -1.94 -5.50 0.67
CA ARG A 134 -2.18 -4.07 0.58
C ARG A 134 -0.86 -3.32 0.45
N ILE A 135 -0.79 -2.44 -0.55
CA ILE A 135 0.39 -1.61 -0.83
C ILE A 135 -0.04 -0.15 -0.69
N THR A 136 0.55 0.56 0.26
CA THR A 136 0.36 1.99 0.44
C THR A 136 1.35 2.75 -0.43
N MET A 137 0.88 3.80 -1.10
CA MET A 137 1.67 4.70 -1.94
C MET A 137 1.31 6.15 -1.63
N GLU A 138 2.22 7.05 -1.94
CA GLU A 138 1.99 8.49 -1.83
C GLU A 138 2.25 9.13 -3.18
N ILE A 139 1.29 9.88 -3.73
CA ILE A 139 1.41 10.49 -5.06
C ILE A 139 1.34 11.99 -4.91
N LEU A 140 2.37 12.69 -5.38
CA LEU A 140 2.52 14.15 -5.25
C LEU A 140 2.36 14.68 -3.81
N ARG A 141 2.48 13.81 -2.79
CA ARG A 141 2.40 14.21 -1.39
C ARG A 141 3.70 14.92 -1.00
N PRO A 142 3.64 16.18 -0.54
CA PRO A 142 4.81 16.90 -0.07
C PRO A 142 5.29 16.31 1.26
N ILE A 143 6.61 16.21 1.41
CA ILE A 143 7.28 15.84 2.66
C ILE A 143 7.80 17.11 3.32
N ARG A 144 7.63 17.22 4.64
CA ARG A 144 8.19 18.31 5.43
C ARG A 144 9.69 18.06 5.64
N GLY A 145 10.52 18.87 4.99
CA GLY A 145 11.95 18.95 5.22
C GLY A 145 12.32 20.08 6.17
N ALA A 146 13.62 20.25 6.43
CA ALA A 146 14.13 21.31 7.29
C ALA A 146 13.85 22.73 6.77
N MET A 147 13.79 22.90 5.44
CA MET A 147 13.62 24.19 4.76
C MET A 147 12.23 24.40 4.15
N GLY A 148 11.24 23.60 4.54
CA GLY A 148 9.87 23.70 4.03
C GLY A 148 9.37 22.38 3.44
N PHE A 149 8.48 22.46 2.47
CA PHE A 149 7.84 21.30 1.83
C PHE A 149 8.44 21.04 0.46
N TYR A 150 8.70 19.78 0.13
CA TYR A 150 9.12 19.37 -1.20
C TYR A 150 8.38 18.11 -1.64
N VAL A 151 8.17 17.94 -2.93
CA VAL A 151 7.57 16.73 -3.50
C VAL A 151 8.68 15.82 -4.02
N PRO A 152 8.91 14.65 -3.41
CA PRO A 152 9.98 13.76 -3.85
C PRO A 152 9.58 13.02 -5.14
N THR A 153 10.59 12.65 -5.92
CA THR A 153 10.41 11.80 -7.11
C THR A 153 10.30 10.34 -6.69
N ARG A 154 9.22 9.67 -7.08
CA ARG A 154 8.92 8.28 -6.70
C ARG A 154 8.95 7.38 -7.92
N ASP A 155 10.16 7.02 -8.33
CA ASP A 155 10.37 6.29 -9.58
C ASP A 155 10.68 4.80 -9.45
N GLU A 156 11.13 4.39 -8.27
CA GLU A 156 11.64 3.05 -8.02
C GLU A 156 10.82 2.35 -6.94
N LEU A 157 10.76 1.02 -7.03
CA LEU A 157 10.22 0.17 -5.97
C LEU A 157 11.28 -0.05 -4.90
N SER A 158 10.85 -0.21 -3.65
CA SER A 158 11.78 -0.41 -2.56
C SER A 158 12.49 -1.76 -2.63
N PRO A 159 13.71 -1.87 -2.08
CA PRO A 159 14.39 -3.17 -1.94
C PRO A 159 13.56 -4.19 -1.16
N ARG A 160 12.72 -3.73 -0.23
CA ARG A 160 11.83 -4.58 0.57
C ARG A 160 10.68 -5.13 -0.29
N PHE A 161 10.09 -4.34 -1.18
CA PHE A 161 9.15 -4.84 -2.17
C PHE A 161 9.79 -5.95 -3.02
N MET A 162 11.01 -5.70 -3.49
CA MET A 162 11.77 -6.68 -4.31
C MET A 162 12.04 -7.98 -3.56
N ALA A 163 12.40 -7.91 -2.27
CA ALA A 163 12.61 -9.09 -1.43
C ALA A 163 11.32 -9.90 -1.21
N LEU A 164 10.15 -9.25 -1.21
CA LEU A 164 8.85 -9.90 -1.02
C LEU A 164 8.28 -10.52 -2.31
N LEU A 165 8.92 -10.32 -3.47
CA LEU A 165 8.38 -10.78 -4.76
C LEU A 165 8.09 -12.28 -4.81
N LEU A 166 8.88 -13.11 -4.14
CA LEU A 166 8.62 -14.55 -4.11
C LEU A 166 7.22 -14.88 -3.56
N LEU A 167 6.78 -14.13 -2.54
CA LEU A 167 5.44 -14.23 -1.97
C LEU A 167 4.40 -13.55 -2.86
N LEU A 168 4.71 -12.35 -3.35
CA LEU A 168 3.76 -11.52 -4.05
C LEU A 168 3.44 -12.01 -5.48
N ARG A 169 4.34 -12.75 -6.12
CA ARG A 169 4.15 -13.21 -7.52
C ARG A 169 2.94 -14.11 -7.72
N GLN A 170 2.48 -14.79 -6.67
CA GLN A 170 1.36 -15.74 -6.72
C GLN A 170 0.00 -15.10 -6.40
N ILE A 171 -0.03 -13.80 -6.07
CA ILE A 171 -1.27 -13.17 -5.64
C ILE A 171 -2.16 -12.86 -6.85
N LYS A 172 -3.46 -13.13 -6.67
CA LYS A 172 -4.49 -12.82 -7.67
C LYS A 172 -5.20 -11.49 -7.40
N ARG A 173 -5.09 -10.99 -6.17
CA ARG A 173 -5.81 -9.82 -5.67
C ARG A 173 -4.85 -8.91 -4.94
N VAL A 174 -4.86 -7.62 -5.29
CA VAL A 174 -4.04 -6.61 -4.63
C VAL A 174 -4.88 -5.35 -4.36
N LYS A 175 -4.61 -4.72 -3.23
CA LYS A 175 -5.23 -3.47 -2.82
C LYS A 175 -4.18 -2.37 -2.73
N PHE A 176 -4.40 -1.28 -3.45
CA PHE A 176 -3.61 -0.06 -3.34
C PHE A 176 -4.32 0.95 -2.44
N ILE A 177 -3.58 1.49 -1.47
CA ILE A 177 -4.02 2.66 -0.71
C ILE A 177 -3.15 3.84 -1.12
N ILE A 178 -3.78 4.87 -1.67
CA ILE A 178 -3.07 6.01 -2.25
C ILE A 178 -3.34 7.25 -1.41
N TRP A 179 -2.30 7.86 -0.87
CA TRP A 179 -2.39 9.22 -0.33
C TRP A 179 -2.02 10.22 -1.43
N GLY A 180 -3.04 10.83 -2.02
CA GLY A 180 -2.88 11.85 -3.05
C GLY A 180 -2.61 13.24 -2.43
N GLY A 181 -1.53 13.88 -2.84
CA GLY A 181 -1.25 15.27 -2.51
C GLY A 181 -2.21 16.22 -3.22
N TRP A 182 -2.33 17.45 -2.70
CA TRP A 182 -3.25 18.46 -3.20
C TRP A 182 -3.13 18.73 -4.71
N ASP A 183 -1.89 18.79 -5.21
CA ASP A 183 -1.63 19.02 -6.64
C ASP A 183 -2.13 17.87 -7.53
N TRP A 184 -2.23 16.64 -7.02
CA TRP A 184 -2.80 15.52 -7.78
C TRP A 184 -4.30 15.68 -7.96
N TRP A 185 -5.02 16.07 -6.91
CA TRP A 185 -6.47 16.28 -6.93
C TRP A 185 -6.91 17.41 -7.87
N ARG A 186 -6.05 18.42 -8.07
CA ARG A 186 -6.29 19.52 -9.01
C ARG A 186 -6.05 19.14 -10.47
N GLY A 187 -5.44 17.98 -10.72
CA GLY A 187 -5.05 17.58 -12.06
C GLY A 187 -3.84 18.32 -12.61
N PRO A 188 -3.45 18.03 -13.87
CA PRO A 188 -2.35 18.71 -14.51
C PRO A 188 -2.66 20.22 -14.57
N LYS A 189 -1.78 21.03 -13.98
CA LYS A 189 -1.85 22.49 -14.16
C LYS A 189 -1.71 22.74 -15.64
N GLU A 190 -2.75 23.31 -16.27
CA GLU A 190 -2.63 23.91 -17.58
C GLU A 190 -1.47 24.91 -17.47
N THR A 191 -0.32 24.51 -18.01
CA THR A 191 0.77 25.46 -18.16
C THR A 191 0.23 26.43 -19.17
N LEU A 192 -0.17 27.61 -18.69
CA LEU A 192 -0.55 28.78 -19.49
C LEU A 192 0.67 29.13 -20.35
N THR A 193 0.89 28.34 -21.39
CA THR A 193 1.82 28.61 -22.45
C THR A 193 1.16 29.76 -23.21
N PRO A 194 1.76 30.95 -23.20
CA PRO A 194 1.11 32.12 -23.76
C PRO A 194 0.92 31.92 -25.27
N LYS A 195 -0.34 31.73 -25.66
CA LYS A 195 -0.90 31.88 -27.01
C LYS A 195 -0.17 31.12 -28.14
N ALA A 196 -0.59 29.89 -28.39
CA ALA A 196 -0.77 29.41 -29.76
C ALA A 196 -2.29 29.40 -30.02
N GLU A 197 -2.75 30.41 -30.75
CA GLU A 197 -4.16 30.62 -31.04
C GLU A 197 -4.72 29.51 -31.97
N PHE A 198 -5.88 28.98 -31.61
CA PHE A 198 -6.78 28.13 -32.41
C PHE A 198 -6.28 26.75 -32.84
N SER A 199 -6.40 25.78 -31.93
CA SER A 199 -6.89 24.45 -32.33
C SER A 199 -7.72 23.83 -31.21
N ALA A 200 -9.03 23.75 -31.42
CA ALA A 200 -10.02 23.18 -30.49
C ALA A 200 -10.02 21.64 -30.52
N THR A 201 -8.84 21.04 -30.56
CA THR A 201 -8.68 19.59 -30.36
C THR A 201 -8.24 19.42 -28.93
N GLN A 202 -9.03 18.69 -28.13
CA GLN A 202 -8.72 18.42 -26.72
C GLN A 202 -7.23 18.07 -26.58
N PRO A 203 -6.46 18.78 -25.76
CA PRO A 203 -5.12 18.37 -25.46
C PRO A 203 -5.23 17.07 -24.67
N GLU A 204 -5.12 15.93 -25.36
CA GLU A 204 -4.73 14.69 -24.70
C GLU A 204 -3.48 15.03 -23.90
N SER A 205 -3.60 15.01 -22.57
CA SER A 205 -2.47 15.27 -21.71
C SER A 205 -1.46 14.16 -21.97
N THR A 206 -0.47 14.48 -22.80
CA THR A 206 0.56 13.52 -23.26
C THR A 206 1.39 12.96 -22.10
N LYS A 207 1.32 13.58 -20.92
CA LYS A 207 1.99 13.10 -19.73
C LYS A 207 1.09 12.09 -18.99
N PRO A 208 1.53 10.82 -18.84
CA PRO A 208 0.76 9.83 -18.12
C PRO A 208 0.59 10.23 -16.65
N ASP A 209 -0.58 9.96 -16.11
CA ASP A 209 -0.90 10.19 -14.70
C ASP A 209 0.09 9.43 -13.80
N GLN A 210 0.61 10.13 -12.77
CA GLN A 210 1.66 9.58 -11.91
C GLN A 210 1.18 8.37 -11.11
N LEU A 211 -0.10 8.34 -10.73
CA LEU A 211 -0.69 7.20 -10.03
C LEU A 211 -0.76 5.99 -10.97
N SER A 212 -1.23 6.16 -12.21
CA SER A 212 -1.22 5.08 -13.21
C SER A 212 0.19 4.54 -13.48
N VAL A 213 1.20 5.42 -13.57
CA VAL A 213 2.61 5.00 -13.73
C VAL A 213 3.10 4.20 -12.52
N ALA A 214 2.78 4.64 -11.30
CA ALA A 214 3.17 3.95 -10.07
C ALA A 214 2.51 2.57 -9.95
N VAL A 215 1.20 2.48 -10.24
CA VAL A 215 0.46 1.21 -10.21
C VAL A 215 0.96 0.27 -11.28
N ASP A 216 1.19 0.75 -12.51
CA ASP A 216 1.75 -0.10 -13.57
C ASP A 216 3.11 -0.67 -13.18
N ARG A 217 4.00 0.15 -12.61
CA ARG A 217 5.32 -0.30 -12.13
C ARG A 217 5.18 -1.43 -11.10
N VAL A 218 4.29 -1.32 -10.13
CA VAL A 218 4.06 -2.43 -9.18
C VAL A 218 3.51 -3.66 -9.89
N LEU A 219 2.47 -3.51 -10.71
CA LEU A 219 1.81 -4.62 -11.37
C LEU A 219 2.74 -5.35 -12.35
N ARG A 220 3.80 -4.71 -12.87
CA ARG A 220 4.86 -5.38 -13.67
C ARG A 220 5.55 -6.53 -12.95
N HIS A 221 5.59 -6.48 -11.64
CA HIS A 221 6.18 -7.55 -10.84
C HIS A 221 5.14 -8.56 -10.34
N LEU A 222 3.86 -8.34 -10.62
CA LEU A 222 2.72 -9.13 -10.13
C LEU A 222 1.88 -9.68 -11.29
N PRO A 223 2.44 -10.59 -12.12
CA PRO A 223 1.82 -11.00 -13.39
C PRO A 223 0.51 -11.77 -13.24
N LEU A 224 0.25 -12.35 -12.05
CA LEU A 224 -0.94 -13.16 -11.78
C LEU A 224 -2.10 -12.36 -11.14
N VAL A 225 -1.93 -11.05 -10.94
CA VAL A 225 -2.98 -10.20 -10.41
C VAL A 225 -4.09 -10.06 -11.45
N GLU A 226 -5.31 -10.43 -11.05
CA GLU A 226 -6.53 -10.31 -11.85
C GLU A 226 -7.48 -9.24 -11.27
N ASP A 227 -7.49 -9.07 -9.94
CA ASP A 227 -8.33 -8.08 -9.27
C ASP A 227 -7.49 -7.00 -8.59
N VAL A 228 -7.81 -5.74 -8.89
CA VAL A 228 -7.17 -4.57 -8.30
C VAL A 228 -8.21 -3.71 -7.60
N SER A 229 -7.96 -3.37 -6.34
CA SER A 229 -8.72 -2.35 -5.61
C SER A 229 -7.83 -1.14 -5.36
N ILE A 230 -8.28 0.07 -5.69
CA ILE A 230 -7.57 1.32 -5.47
C ILE A 230 -8.44 2.21 -4.58
N ASP A 231 -7.95 2.49 -3.37
CA ASP A 231 -8.55 3.45 -2.47
C ASP A 231 -7.67 4.70 -2.43
N VAL A 232 -8.16 5.79 -3.01
CA VAL A 232 -7.49 7.08 -2.92
C VAL A 232 -8.05 7.84 -1.72
N LEU A 233 -7.16 8.15 -0.78
CA LEU A 233 -7.46 8.81 0.48
C LEU A 233 -7.15 10.31 0.36
N MET A 234 -8.04 11.10 0.95
CA MET A 234 -7.91 12.54 1.12
C MET A 234 -8.26 12.91 2.56
N HIS A 235 -7.57 13.87 3.15
CA HIS A 235 -7.98 14.38 4.45
C HIS A 235 -9.33 15.11 4.34
N VAL A 236 -10.16 14.99 5.36
CA VAL A 236 -11.47 15.67 5.38
C VAL A 236 -11.32 17.19 5.25
N SER A 237 -10.25 17.78 5.77
CA SER A 237 -9.93 19.20 5.58
C SER A 237 -9.74 19.55 4.11
N ASP A 238 -8.99 18.72 3.39
CA ASP A 238 -8.71 18.92 1.97
C ASP A 238 -10.00 18.74 1.17
N TYR A 239 -10.83 17.76 1.52
CA TYR A 239 -12.15 17.56 0.92
C TYR A 239 -13.04 18.81 1.02
N TRP A 240 -13.06 19.48 2.18
CA TRP A 240 -13.86 20.69 2.37
C TRP A 240 -13.27 21.93 1.70
N ASN A 241 -11.94 21.99 1.62
CA ASN A 241 -11.23 23.04 0.88
C ASN A 241 -11.22 22.79 -0.63
N TRP A 242 -11.75 21.66 -1.08
CA TRP A 242 -11.85 21.29 -2.48
C TRP A 242 -12.98 22.10 -3.13
N ASP A 243 -12.72 23.40 -3.27
CA ASP A 243 -13.50 24.34 -4.07
C ASP A 243 -13.32 23.96 -5.54
N LEU A 244 -14.24 23.16 -6.05
CA LEU A 244 -14.28 22.76 -7.45
C LEU A 244 -15.41 23.47 -8.19
N PRO A 245 -15.32 23.55 -9.53
CA PRO A 245 -16.48 23.75 -10.40
C PRO A 245 -17.59 22.72 -10.09
N GLU A 246 -18.75 22.83 -10.74
CA GLU A 246 -19.93 21.98 -10.49
C GLU A 246 -19.62 20.48 -10.39
N VAL A 247 -18.56 20.01 -11.07
CA VAL A 247 -18.05 18.63 -10.99
C VAL A 247 -16.79 18.54 -10.11
N ARG A 248 -16.94 17.92 -8.94
CA ARG A 248 -15.90 17.86 -7.88
C ARG A 248 -14.64 17.02 -8.18
N TRP A 249 -14.44 16.55 -9.39
CA TRP A 249 -13.33 15.63 -9.68
C TRP A 249 -12.78 15.79 -11.10
N GLU A 250 -13.05 16.92 -11.76
CA GLU A 250 -12.53 17.23 -13.09
C GLU A 250 -11.01 17.04 -13.20
N GLY A 251 -10.26 17.49 -12.18
CA GLY A 251 -8.81 17.37 -12.14
C GLY A 251 -8.30 15.92 -12.21
N ILE A 252 -9.10 14.96 -11.76
CA ILE A 252 -8.75 13.53 -11.79
C ILE A 252 -9.65 12.71 -12.71
N GLN A 253 -10.54 13.35 -13.48
CA GLN A 253 -11.49 12.68 -14.37
C GLN A 253 -10.75 11.81 -15.39
N GLY A 254 -9.65 12.33 -15.96
CA GLY A 254 -8.81 11.57 -16.88
C GLY A 254 -8.24 10.28 -16.27
N TRP A 255 -7.97 10.25 -14.96
CA TRP A 255 -7.57 9.03 -14.27
C TRP A 255 -8.76 8.11 -13.99
N LEU A 256 -9.92 8.67 -13.58
CA LEU A 256 -11.13 7.91 -13.31
C LEU A 256 -11.64 7.17 -14.55
N ASP A 257 -11.56 7.81 -15.72
CA ASP A 257 -11.98 7.26 -17.01
C ASP A 257 -10.87 6.48 -17.72
N GLY A 258 -9.62 6.85 -17.45
CA GLY A 258 -8.44 6.22 -18.03
C GLY A 258 -8.19 4.82 -17.49
N ARG A 259 -7.39 4.05 -18.24
CA ARG A 259 -6.86 2.77 -17.76
C ARG A 259 -5.89 2.99 -16.60
N ILE A 260 -5.85 2.05 -15.67
CA ILE A 260 -4.91 2.09 -14.53
C ILE A 260 -3.47 1.89 -14.98
N TYR A 261 -3.25 1.20 -16.10
CA TYR A 261 -1.92 0.94 -16.64
C TYR A 261 -1.95 1.02 -18.17
N PRO A 262 -0.84 1.47 -18.80
CA PRO A 262 -0.78 1.69 -20.24
C PRO A 262 -0.54 0.43 -21.07
N ASN A 263 -0.16 -0.70 -20.46
CA ASN A 263 0.20 -1.91 -21.20
C ASN A 263 -1.03 -2.82 -21.42
N ASP A 264 -1.41 -3.10 -22.66
CA ASP A 264 -2.61 -3.86 -23.00
C ASP A 264 -2.50 -5.38 -22.79
N GLU A 265 -1.32 -5.87 -22.43
CA GLU A 265 -1.04 -7.31 -22.35
C GLU A 265 -1.58 -7.99 -21.08
N ARG A 266 -1.88 -7.25 -20.00
CA ARG A 266 -2.38 -7.87 -18.76
C ARG A 266 -3.89 -8.02 -18.76
N LYS A 267 -4.33 -9.15 -18.22
CA LYS A 267 -5.73 -9.52 -18.07
C LYS A 267 -6.23 -9.19 -16.67
N LEU A 268 -6.37 -7.91 -16.35
CA LEU A 268 -7.18 -7.54 -15.19
C LEU A 268 -8.63 -7.90 -15.49
N LYS A 269 -9.27 -8.63 -14.57
CA LYS A 269 -10.70 -8.96 -14.62
C LYS A 269 -11.53 -7.94 -13.88
N ARG A 270 -11.00 -7.41 -12.78
CA ARG A 270 -11.76 -6.48 -11.93
C ARG A 270 -10.89 -5.33 -11.47
N VAL A 271 -11.43 -4.14 -11.63
CA VAL A 271 -10.83 -2.91 -11.15
C VAL A 271 -11.87 -2.21 -10.29
N TYR A 272 -11.53 -1.95 -9.04
CA TYR A 272 -12.37 -1.20 -8.12
C TYR A 272 -11.67 0.06 -7.67
N ARG A 273 -12.29 1.22 -7.87
CA ARG A 273 -11.75 2.54 -7.53
C ARG A 273 -12.64 3.17 -6.49
N ARG A 274 -12.05 3.77 -5.47
CA ARG A 274 -12.77 4.52 -4.44
C ARG A 274 -12.03 5.80 -4.11
N LEU A 275 -12.77 6.89 -3.99
CA LEU A 275 -12.27 8.12 -3.37
C LEU A 275 -12.86 8.22 -1.96
N ILE A 276 -12.00 8.44 -0.97
CA ILE A 276 -12.35 8.34 0.44
C ILE A 276 -11.86 9.58 1.17
N ALA A 277 -12.78 10.27 1.83
CA ALA A 277 -12.45 11.32 2.78
C ALA A 277 -12.20 10.69 4.16
N CYS A 278 -11.06 11.04 4.75
CA CYS A 278 -10.58 10.50 6.02
C CYS A 278 -10.59 11.60 7.08
N ASN A 279 -11.33 11.38 8.17
CA ASN A 279 -11.19 12.18 9.38
C ASN A 279 -10.27 11.43 10.36
N PRO A 280 -9.05 11.94 10.60
CA PRO A 280 -8.11 11.32 11.51
C PRO A 280 -8.55 11.36 12.99
N ALA A 281 -9.46 12.27 13.38
CA ALA A 281 -9.88 12.39 14.78
C ALA A 281 -10.48 11.08 15.32
N ALA A 282 -10.11 10.70 16.54
CA ALA A 282 -10.63 9.50 17.19
C ALA A 282 -12.11 9.68 17.59
N PRO A 283 -13.02 8.75 17.24
CA PRO A 283 -12.79 7.55 16.44
C PRO A 283 -12.65 7.86 14.96
N ALA A 284 -11.61 7.31 14.30
CA ALA A 284 -11.32 7.60 12.91
C ALA A 284 -12.53 7.30 12.00
N ARG A 285 -12.91 8.27 11.17
CA ARG A 285 -14.10 8.19 10.29
C ARG A 285 -13.71 8.26 8.83
N PHE A 286 -14.48 7.55 8.01
CA PHE A 286 -14.22 7.40 6.58
C PHE A 286 -15.52 7.54 5.84
N LEU A 287 -15.47 8.25 4.73
CA LEU A 287 -16.60 8.37 3.85
C LEU A 287 -16.15 8.17 2.41
N THR A 288 -16.68 7.12 1.79
CA THR A 288 -16.51 6.92 0.35
C THR A 288 -17.51 7.81 -0.35
N PHE A 289 -17.02 8.85 -1.02
CA PHE A 289 -17.85 9.80 -1.77
C PHE A 289 -17.91 9.47 -3.27
N TYR A 290 -17.01 8.59 -3.73
CA TYR A 290 -17.00 8.07 -5.09
C TYR A 290 -16.59 6.61 -5.11
N ARG A 291 -17.25 5.79 -5.93
CA ARG A 291 -16.85 4.42 -6.24
C ARG A 291 -17.11 4.09 -7.71
N LYS A 292 -16.20 3.31 -8.30
CA LYS A 292 -16.33 2.76 -9.65
C LYS A 292 -15.83 1.32 -9.66
N LEU A 293 -16.64 0.39 -10.14
CA LEU A 293 -16.27 -1.00 -10.38
C LEU A 293 -16.30 -1.25 -11.88
N GLU A 294 -15.19 -1.71 -12.42
CA GLU A 294 -15.01 -2.08 -13.82
C GLU A 294 -14.75 -3.60 -13.87
N VAL A 295 -15.54 -4.33 -14.66
CA VAL A 295 -15.39 -5.77 -14.88
C VAL A 295 -15.07 -6.02 -16.34
N TRP A 296 -13.98 -6.73 -16.55
CA TRP A 296 -13.39 -7.00 -17.85
C TRP A 296 -13.44 -8.51 -18.13
N GLU A 297 -13.81 -8.87 -19.35
CA GLU A 297 -13.74 -10.24 -19.83
C GLU A 297 -12.59 -10.42 -20.82
N ASP A 298 -11.97 -11.59 -20.78
CA ASP A 298 -10.91 -11.97 -21.72
C ASP A 298 -11.53 -12.31 -23.08
N ASN A 299 -11.20 -11.52 -24.10
CA ASN A 299 -11.71 -11.72 -25.45
C ASN A 299 -10.98 -12.83 -26.23
N GLY A 300 -10.05 -13.58 -25.62
CA GLY A 300 -9.44 -14.80 -26.16
C GLY A 300 -8.55 -14.63 -27.40
N ARG A 301 -8.66 -13.51 -28.14
CA ARG A 301 -7.94 -13.25 -29.40
C ARG A 301 -7.13 -11.96 -29.44
N SER A 302 -7.55 -10.91 -28.72
CA SER A 302 -6.98 -9.57 -28.89
C SER A 302 -5.99 -9.15 -27.80
N GLY A 303 -5.78 -9.96 -26.76
CA GLY A 303 -5.00 -9.58 -25.57
C GLY A 303 -5.68 -8.50 -24.70
N THR A 304 -6.42 -7.59 -25.33
CA THR A 304 -7.25 -6.57 -24.70
C THR A 304 -8.54 -7.16 -24.15
N GLY A 305 -8.71 -7.05 -22.84
CA GLY A 305 -9.99 -7.34 -22.19
C GLY A 305 -11.09 -6.42 -22.70
N ARG A 306 -12.31 -6.92 -22.83
CA ARG A 306 -13.50 -6.10 -23.09
C ARG A 306 -14.09 -5.65 -21.78
N LEU A 307 -14.35 -4.36 -21.63
CA LEU A 307 -15.13 -3.85 -20.52
C LEU A 307 -16.58 -4.31 -20.67
N VAL A 308 -17.04 -5.18 -19.78
CA VAL A 308 -18.38 -5.80 -19.85
C VAL A 308 -19.35 -5.12 -18.89
N HIS A 309 -18.84 -4.63 -17.75
CA HIS A 309 -19.68 -3.99 -16.77
C HIS A 309 -18.95 -2.83 -16.10
N ILE A 310 -19.66 -1.71 -15.96
CA ILE A 310 -19.26 -0.57 -15.15
C ILE A 310 -20.41 -0.31 -14.17
N SER A 311 -20.11 -0.23 -12.88
CA SER A 311 -21.01 0.34 -11.89
C SER A 311 -20.34 1.50 -11.18
N GLU A 312 -21.02 2.64 -11.17
CA GLU A 312 -20.53 3.88 -10.59
C GLU A 312 -21.52 4.36 -9.54
N GLY A 313 -21.01 4.99 -8.49
CA GLY A 313 -21.85 5.60 -7.47
C GLY A 313 -21.13 6.74 -6.79
N THR A 314 -21.86 7.83 -6.61
CA THR A 314 -21.44 8.98 -5.83
C THR A 314 -22.26 9.05 -4.55
N ALA A 315 -21.64 9.58 -3.50
CA ALA A 315 -22.33 9.85 -2.25
C ALA A 315 -21.87 11.21 -1.74
N GLU A 316 -22.81 12.06 -1.36
CA GLU A 316 -22.47 13.33 -0.74
C GLU A 316 -21.88 13.10 0.65
N VAL A 317 -20.83 13.86 0.97
CA VAL A 317 -20.30 13.91 2.33
C VAL A 317 -21.28 14.66 3.21
N SER A 318 -21.98 13.92 4.08
CA SER A 318 -22.95 14.50 5.01
C SER A 318 -22.33 15.63 5.84
N VAL A 319 -23.05 16.73 6.00
CA VAL A 319 -22.66 17.86 6.87
C VAL A 319 -22.40 17.40 8.32
N LEU A 320 -23.05 16.32 8.77
CA LEU A 320 -22.81 15.73 10.10
C LEU A 320 -21.40 15.12 10.21
N PHE A 321 -20.86 14.58 9.12
CA PHE A 321 -19.46 14.16 9.04
C PHE A 321 -18.53 15.37 9.21
N ALA A 322 -18.86 16.50 8.58
CA ALA A 322 -18.13 17.77 8.67
C ALA A 322 -18.10 18.36 10.09
N ARG A 323 -19.27 18.46 10.73
CA ARG A 323 -19.43 19.12 12.04
C ARG A 323 -18.64 18.42 13.14
N SER A 324 -18.41 17.12 13.01
CA SER A 324 -17.53 16.38 13.93
C SER A 324 -16.06 16.81 13.89
N VAL A 325 -15.63 17.48 12.82
CA VAL A 325 -14.26 18.02 12.68
C VAL A 325 -14.15 19.39 13.38
N VAL A 326 -15.14 20.26 13.21
CA VAL A 326 -15.12 21.64 13.72
C VAL A 326 -15.43 21.71 15.23
N GLY A 327 -16.27 20.82 15.74
CA GLY A 327 -16.66 20.79 17.16
C GLY A 327 -15.54 20.48 18.16
N HIS A 328 -14.35 20.07 17.71
CA HIS A 328 -13.15 19.95 18.56
C HIS A 328 -12.21 21.16 18.47
N ALA A 329 -12.31 21.97 17.41
CA ALA A 329 -11.45 23.13 17.22
C ALA A 329 -11.94 24.39 17.98
N LEU A 330 -13.20 24.41 18.43
CA LEU A 330 -13.82 25.55 19.13
C LEU A 330 -13.86 25.41 20.66
N THR A 331 -13.17 24.41 21.22
CA THR A 331 -13.19 24.09 22.66
C THR A 331 -11.79 24.09 23.30
N ILE A 332 -10.80 24.69 22.64
CA ILE A 332 -9.42 24.83 23.14
C ILE A 332 -9.10 26.31 23.35
#